data_AF-A0A4Q3R6H2-F1
#
_entry.id   AF-A0A4Q3R6H2-F1
#
_cell.length_a   1.000
_cell.length_b   1.000
_cell.length_c   1.000
_cell.angle_alpha   90.00
_cell.angle_beta   90.00
_cell.angle_gamma   90.00
#
_symmetry.space_group_name_H-M   'P 1'
#
loop_
_entity.id
_entity.type
_entity.pdbx_description
1 polymer ?
#
loop_
_entity_poly.entity_id
_entity_poly.type
_entity_poly.pdbx_seq_one_letter_code
_entity_poly.pdbx_strand_id
1 'polypeptide(L)'
;SLELVEAAALKQAIGEQFIESREPLLLCYDVLVQYLGTLACGDGFYPEQIFEEVRRTHCYAELTLDEWQEMLYFITSGGNALQQYDEYKKVEVMNGLYKINSRRIALRHRLHIGTIVSDNMMKVKFMGGGYVGVIEESFITRLEPGDAFTLAGRQLELVTIKEMTAFVKKSNKKNAKIPSWMGGRLPLSASLGKVLREQISQSAVANRKSAIELQVLKPLFALQKKLSHVPAEAELLIEQIETRDGFHLFVYPFEGRLVHEAMAALLAYRIGKILPITFSIAMNDYGFELLSDQPIPVDDSNVYELFSLDNLMEDIQRSVNSTEMAKRKFRDIAVIGGLIFQGFPGEYKKARHLQASAGLLFNVFNEYDPDNVLIRQAYLEVFSQQMEEMRLRDMLQRVQKSKIILTFPERKNTSRMNL
;
A
#
# COMPACT_ATOMS: atom_id res chain seq x y z
N SER A 1 -21.93 5.47 -17.99
CA SER A 1 -20.84 5.07 -17.10
C SER A 1 -20.45 6.25 -16.25
N LEU A 2 -20.15 6.07 -14.96
CA LEU A 2 -19.59 7.14 -14.11
C LEU A 2 -18.21 7.63 -14.61
N GLU A 3 -17.56 6.86 -15.50
CA GLU A 3 -16.37 7.28 -16.25
C GLU A 3 -16.58 8.60 -17.03
N LEU A 4 -17.82 8.98 -17.36
CA LEU A 4 -18.08 10.31 -17.95
C LEU A 4 -17.88 11.45 -16.94
N VAL A 5 -18.15 11.21 -15.65
CA VAL A 5 -17.83 12.17 -14.58
C VAL A 5 -16.32 12.29 -14.45
N GLU A 6 -15.58 11.18 -14.53
CA GLU A 6 -14.11 11.21 -14.54
C GLU A 6 -13.56 12.00 -15.72
N ALA A 7 -14.14 11.83 -16.92
CA ALA A 7 -13.74 12.61 -18.09
C ALA A 7 -13.98 14.11 -17.90
N ALA A 8 -15.09 14.50 -17.27
CA ALA A 8 -15.35 15.90 -16.90
C ALA A 8 -14.33 16.43 -15.88
N ALA A 9 -14.05 15.64 -14.85
CA ALA A 9 -13.07 15.97 -13.81
C ALA A 9 -11.66 16.13 -14.39
N LEU A 10 -11.24 15.22 -15.27
CA LEU A 10 -9.95 15.29 -15.97
C LEU A 10 -9.83 16.54 -16.84
N LYS A 11 -10.89 16.89 -17.59
CA LYS A 11 -10.91 18.12 -18.41
C LYS A 11 -10.77 19.37 -17.54
N GLN A 12 -11.47 19.42 -16.41
CA GLN A 12 -11.36 20.54 -15.47
C GLN A 12 -9.95 20.61 -14.88
N ALA A 13 -9.42 19.49 -14.36
CA ALA A 13 -8.08 19.44 -13.76
C ALA A 13 -6.99 19.88 -14.75
N ILE A 14 -7.06 19.46 -16.02
CA ILE A 14 -6.15 19.91 -17.08
C ILE A 14 -6.29 21.41 -17.32
N GLY A 15 -7.53 21.92 -17.40
CA GLY A 15 -7.80 23.35 -17.61
C GLY A 15 -7.29 24.24 -16.47
N GLU A 16 -7.34 23.75 -15.24
CA GLU A 16 -6.88 24.44 -14.03
C GLU A 16 -5.40 24.19 -13.71
N GLN A 17 -4.70 23.38 -14.52
CA GLN A 17 -3.34 22.91 -14.25
C GLN A 17 -3.20 22.24 -12.87
N PHE A 18 -4.27 21.60 -12.41
CA PHE A 18 -4.30 20.89 -11.15
C PHE A 18 -3.66 19.51 -11.32
N ILE A 19 -2.32 19.49 -11.24
CA ILE A 19 -1.48 18.30 -11.42
C ILE A 19 -1.21 17.66 -10.06
N GLU A 20 -1.07 16.34 -10.03
CA GLU A 20 -0.70 15.60 -8.82
C GLU A 20 0.65 16.06 -8.25
N SER A 21 0.69 16.28 -6.94
CA SER A 21 1.95 16.39 -6.22
C SER A 21 2.66 15.04 -6.19
N ARG A 22 3.99 15.06 -6.28
CA ARG A 22 4.82 13.90 -5.98
C ARG A 22 5.60 14.20 -4.73
N GLU A 23 5.22 13.53 -3.65
CA GLU A 23 5.94 13.65 -2.40
C GLU A 23 7.21 12.82 -2.46
N PRO A 24 8.37 13.42 -2.15
CA PRO A 24 9.63 12.69 -2.11
C PRO A 24 9.64 11.73 -0.93
N LEU A 25 10.28 10.59 -1.11
CA LEU A 25 10.55 9.67 -0.01
C LEU A 25 11.57 10.31 0.94
N LEU A 26 11.38 10.05 2.24
CA LEU A 26 12.22 10.53 3.31
C LEU A 26 12.97 9.37 3.94
N LEU A 27 14.19 9.63 4.40
CA LEU A 27 15.01 8.71 5.19
C LEU A 27 15.14 7.32 4.53
N CYS A 28 15.43 7.27 3.23
CA CYS A 28 15.73 6.03 2.50
C CYS A 28 17.12 5.49 2.88
N TYR A 29 17.23 4.85 4.05
CA TYR A 29 18.50 4.37 4.61
C TYR A 29 19.25 3.39 3.70
N ASP A 30 18.54 2.53 2.97
CA ASP A 30 19.15 1.63 1.98
C ASP A 30 19.92 2.38 0.88
N VAL A 31 19.35 3.46 0.35
CA VAL A 31 19.98 4.33 -0.65
C VAL A 31 21.15 5.06 -0.04
N LEU A 32 21.04 5.54 1.20
CA LEU A 32 22.15 6.18 1.90
C LEU A 32 23.31 5.21 2.14
N VAL A 33 23.03 4.00 2.61
CA VAL A 33 24.02 2.92 2.74
C VAL A 33 24.70 2.62 1.41
N GLN A 34 23.94 2.55 0.31
CA GLN A 34 24.49 2.34 -1.03
C GLN A 34 25.38 3.51 -1.46
N TYR A 35 24.99 4.75 -1.17
CA TYR A 35 25.77 5.95 -1.44
C TYR A 35 27.09 5.94 -0.66
N LEU A 36 27.08 5.62 0.65
CA LEU A 36 28.30 5.48 1.45
C LEU A 36 29.22 4.38 0.91
N GLY A 37 28.66 3.24 0.50
CA GLY A 37 29.41 2.17 -0.17
C GLY A 37 30.05 2.64 -1.48
N THR A 38 29.37 3.52 -2.22
CA THR A 38 29.88 4.10 -3.47
C THR A 38 31.06 5.02 -3.21
N LEU A 39 30.95 5.92 -2.22
CA LEU A 39 32.08 6.77 -1.80
C LEU A 39 33.27 5.94 -1.33
N ALA A 40 33.01 4.91 -0.52
CA ALA A 40 34.05 4.03 0.01
C ALA A 40 34.76 3.19 -1.05
N CYS A 41 34.11 2.92 -2.18
CA CYS A 41 34.71 2.27 -3.35
C CYS A 41 35.67 3.19 -4.14
N GLY A 42 35.49 4.51 -4.02
CA GLY A 42 36.36 5.52 -4.62
C GLY A 42 37.54 5.87 -3.73
N ASP A 43 37.71 7.16 -3.45
CA ASP A 43 38.81 7.65 -2.61
C ASP A 43 38.61 7.32 -1.12
N GLY A 44 37.38 7.01 -0.71
CA GLY A 44 36.97 6.91 0.68
C GLY A 44 36.24 8.16 1.15
N PHE A 45 35.77 8.18 2.39
CA PHE A 45 35.09 9.34 2.96
C PHE A 45 35.36 9.53 4.46
N TYR A 46 35.15 10.76 4.96
CA TYR A 46 35.15 11.08 6.39
C TYR A 46 33.72 11.32 6.85
N PRO A 47 33.21 10.59 7.86
CA PRO A 47 31.79 10.62 8.20
C PRO A 47 31.25 12.00 8.58
N GLU A 48 32.01 12.82 9.29
CA GLU A 48 31.57 14.14 9.76
C GLU A 48 31.30 15.09 8.58
N GLN A 49 32.09 14.98 7.51
CA GLN A 49 31.91 15.77 6.30
C GLN A 49 30.66 15.32 5.53
N ILE A 50 30.48 14.01 5.39
CA ILE A 50 29.37 13.44 4.63
C ILE A 50 28.04 13.62 5.37
N PHE A 51 28.01 13.55 6.70
CA PHE A 51 26.81 13.79 7.49
C PHE A 51 26.23 15.18 7.22
N GLU A 52 27.07 16.21 7.24
CA GLU A 52 26.69 17.60 6.96
C GLU A 52 26.23 17.80 5.51
N GLU A 53 26.84 17.09 4.56
CA GLU A 53 26.41 17.12 3.15
C GLU A 53 25.03 16.47 2.97
N VAL A 54 24.85 15.27 3.51
CA VAL A 54 23.64 14.46 3.37
C VAL A 54 22.43 15.17 4.01
N ARG A 55 22.59 15.78 5.19
CA ARG A 55 21.51 16.54 5.86
C ARG A 55 21.05 17.79 5.10
N ARG A 56 21.80 18.27 4.11
CA ARG A 56 21.36 19.38 3.25
C ARG A 56 20.42 18.93 2.14
N THR A 57 20.31 17.62 1.91
CA THR A 57 19.36 17.06 0.94
C THR A 57 17.97 16.94 1.56
N HIS A 58 16.94 16.97 0.72
CA HIS A 58 15.55 16.88 1.20
C HIS A 58 15.25 15.53 1.89
N CYS A 59 15.71 14.42 1.32
CA CYS A 59 15.43 13.07 1.83
C CYS A 59 15.99 12.85 3.25
N TYR A 60 17.15 13.45 3.57
CA TYR A 60 17.86 13.19 4.82
C TYR A 60 17.95 14.42 5.74
N ALA A 61 17.11 15.44 5.53
CA ALA A 61 17.12 16.67 6.33
C ALA A 61 16.93 16.39 7.84
N GLU A 62 16.04 15.43 8.15
CA GLU A 62 15.70 15.00 9.51
C GLU A 62 16.58 13.85 10.03
N LEU A 63 17.64 13.48 9.30
CA LEU A 63 18.53 12.39 9.72
C LEU A 63 19.21 12.73 11.04
N THR A 64 19.03 11.87 12.05
CA THR A 64 19.61 12.04 13.37
C THR A 64 21.04 11.51 13.44
N LEU A 65 21.79 11.94 14.46
CA LEU A 65 23.15 11.46 14.68
C LEU A 65 23.17 9.96 15.04
N ASP A 66 22.18 9.47 15.79
CA ASP A 66 22.11 8.07 16.19
C ASP A 66 21.86 7.16 14.97
N GLU A 67 20.92 7.53 14.09
CA GLU A 67 20.67 6.83 12.83
C GLU A 67 21.92 6.84 11.92
N TRP A 68 22.63 7.98 11.88
CA TRP A 68 23.89 8.08 11.16
C TRP A 68 24.95 7.12 11.69
N GLN A 69 25.13 7.07 13.01
CA GLN A 69 26.07 6.15 13.65
C GLN A 69 25.68 4.68 13.41
N GLU A 70 24.39 4.36 13.45
CA GLU A 70 23.89 3.02 13.15
C GLU A 70 24.24 2.60 11.71
N MET A 71 24.09 3.49 10.72
CA MET A 71 24.49 3.20 9.34
C MET A 71 26.00 2.99 9.19
N LEU A 72 26.82 3.79 9.87
CA LEU A 72 28.28 3.59 9.87
C LEU A 72 28.65 2.25 10.52
N TYR A 73 28.01 1.91 11.64
CA TYR A 73 28.20 0.64 12.31
C TYR A 73 27.76 -0.54 11.44
N PHE A 74 26.66 -0.36 10.71
CA PHE A 74 26.15 -1.33 9.75
C PHE A 74 27.14 -1.62 8.62
N ILE A 75 27.72 -0.61 7.96
CA ILE A 75 28.64 -0.84 6.84
C ILE A 75 30.04 -1.33 7.27
N THR A 76 30.45 -1.03 8.51
CA THR A 76 31.78 -1.42 9.03
C THR A 76 31.76 -2.78 9.71
N SER A 77 30.68 -3.08 10.44
CA SER A 77 30.60 -4.26 11.30
C SER A 77 29.42 -5.17 10.97
N GLY A 78 28.45 -4.75 10.17
CA GLY A 78 27.19 -5.49 9.96
C GLY A 78 26.10 -5.16 10.99
N GLY A 79 26.31 -4.16 11.85
CA GLY A 79 25.34 -3.76 12.87
C GLY A 79 25.25 -4.74 14.04
N ASN A 80 24.23 -4.57 14.89
CA ASN A 80 24.03 -5.42 16.07
C ASN A 80 23.78 -6.89 15.70
N ALA A 81 23.00 -7.11 14.65
CA ALA A 81 22.53 -8.43 14.25
C ALA A 81 23.57 -9.25 13.46
N LEU A 82 24.46 -8.62 12.69
CA LEU A 82 25.32 -9.34 11.73
C LEU A 82 26.84 -9.24 12.03
N GLN A 83 27.24 -8.73 13.20
CA GLN A 83 28.64 -8.55 13.60
C GLN A 83 29.55 -9.78 13.52
N GLN A 84 28.97 -10.98 13.65
CA GLN A 84 29.71 -12.25 13.60
C GLN A 84 30.01 -12.73 12.18
N TYR A 85 29.48 -12.06 11.17
CA TYR A 85 29.55 -12.49 9.77
C TYR A 85 30.43 -11.52 8.97
N ASP A 86 31.64 -11.95 8.62
CA ASP A 86 32.62 -11.12 7.92
C ASP A 86 32.15 -10.62 6.54
N GLU A 87 31.16 -11.26 5.93
CA GLU A 87 30.62 -10.81 4.65
C GLU A 87 29.87 -9.46 4.71
N TYR A 88 29.39 -9.06 5.90
CA TYR A 88 28.71 -7.77 6.11
C TYR A 88 29.65 -6.66 6.61
N LYS A 89 30.91 -7.00 6.91
CA LYS A 89 31.98 -6.04 7.22
C LYS A 89 32.55 -5.48 5.92
N LYS A 90 31.86 -4.51 5.32
CA LYS A 90 32.15 -4.03 3.96
C LYS A 90 33.25 -2.97 3.94
N VAL A 91 33.22 -2.06 4.91
CA VAL A 91 34.05 -0.85 4.95
C VAL A 91 35.06 -0.94 6.07
N GLU A 92 36.32 -0.68 5.76
CA GLU A 92 37.44 -0.59 6.71
C GLU A 92 37.68 0.87 7.09
N VAL A 93 38.07 1.11 8.34
CA VAL A 93 38.38 2.46 8.85
C VAL A 93 39.88 2.56 9.13
N MET A 94 40.55 3.51 8.47
CA MET A 94 41.99 3.78 8.66
C MET A 94 42.19 5.27 8.86
N ASN A 95 42.71 5.68 10.03
CA ASN A 95 42.92 7.09 10.38
C ASN A 95 41.66 7.97 10.18
N GLY A 96 40.48 7.43 10.50
CA GLY A 96 39.18 8.10 10.30
C GLY A 96 38.65 8.06 8.87
N LEU A 97 39.41 7.56 7.90
CA LEU A 97 38.96 7.39 6.52
C LEU A 97 38.22 6.04 6.35
N TYR A 98 36.99 6.10 5.85
CA TYR A 98 36.14 4.94 5.56
C TYR A 98 36.37 4.51 4.11
N LYS A 99 36.84 3.27 3.89
CA LYS A 99 37.19 2.77 2.56
C LYS A 99 36.93 1.27 2.37
N ILE A 100 36.53 0.88 1.16
CA ILE A 100 36.44 -0.53 0.75
C ILE A 100 37.75 -0.92 0.05
N ASN A 101 38.67 -1.57 0.77
CA ASN A 101 39.93 -2.04 0.20
C ASN A 101 39.79 -3.37 -0.57
N SER A 102 38.77 -4.17 -0.25
CA SER A 102 38.51 -5.45 -0.89
C SER A 102 38.01 -5.27 -2.33
N ARG A 103 38.84 -5.64 -3.32
CA ARG A 103 38.47 -5.64 -4.74
C ARG A 103 37.20 -6.43 -5.03
N ARG A 104 36.97 -7.53 -4.29
CA ARG A 104 35.78 -8.38 -4.42
C ARG A 104 34.53 -7.64 -3.99
N ILE A 105 34.56 -6.99 -2.83
CA ILE A 105 33.43 -6.23 -2.29
C ILE A 105 33.14 -5.03 -3.21
N ALA A 106 34.17 -4.30 -3.62
CA ALA A 106 34.04 -3.16 -4.53
C ALA A 106 33.47 -3.56 -5.91
N LEU A 107 33.82 -4.73 -6.44
CA LEU A 107 33.24 -5.25 -7.67
C LEU A 107 31.75 -5.58 -7.50
N ARG A 108 31.39 -6.26 -6.39
CA ARG A 108 29.99 -6.59 -6.10
C ARG A 108 29.13 -5.34 -5.97
N HIS A 109 29.62 -4.34 -5.25
CA HIS A 109 28.95 -3.04 -5.10
C HIS A 109 28.68 -2.41 -6.46
N ARG A 110 29.72 -2.23 -7.30
CA ARG A 110 29.62 -1.62 -8.63
C ARG A 110 28.63 -2.30 -9.58
N LEU A 111 28.48 -3.61 -9.48
CA LEU A 111 27.53 -4.35 -10.32
C LEU A 111 26.07 -4.16 -9.90
N HIS A 112 25.81 -3.75 -8.66
CA HIS A 112 24.46 -3.66 -8.07
C HIS A 112 24.07 -2.24 -7.65
N ILE A 113 24.80 -1.22 -8.10
CA ILE A 113 24.38 0.17 -7.91
C ILE A 113 23.07 0.40 -8.68
N GLY A 114 22.05 0.89 -7.96
CA GLY A 114 20.72 1.15 -8.48
C GLY A 114 19.64 1.00 -7.42
N THR A 115 18.46 1.54 -7.73
CA THR A 115 17.27 1.51 -6.86
C THR A 115 16.07 0.82 -7.50
N ILE A 116 16.17 0.44 -8.79
CA ILE A 116 15.09 -0.21 -9.52
C ILE A 116 15.14 -1.71 -9.25
N VAL A 117 14.07 -2.23 -8.66
CA VAL A 117 13.84 -3.64 -8.37
C VAL A 117 12.71 -4.19 -9.26
N SER A 118 12.76 -5.47 -9.59
CA SER A 118 11.80 -6.10 -10.50
C SER A 118 10.49 -6.46 -9.82
N ASP A 119 9.36 -6.18 -10.48
CA ASP A 119 8.03 -6.66 -10.06
C ASP A 119 7.97 -8.20 -10.08
N ASN A 120 7.47 -8.77 -8.99
CA ASN A 120 7.56 -10.20 -8.77
C ASN A 120 6.20 -10.90 -8.76
N MET A 121 6.18 -12.02 -9.47
CA MET A 121 5.06 -12.94 -9.56
C MET A 121 5.26 -14.12 -8.60
N MET A 122 4.19 -14.51 -7.90
CA MET A 122 4.15 -15.68 -7.05
C MET A 122 3.40 -16.83 -7.71
N LYS A 123 3.85 -18.07 -7.46
CA LYS A 123 3.13 -19.27 -7.89
C LYS A 123 1.95 -19.52 -6.96
N VAL A 124 0.82 -19.93 -7.51
CA VAL A 124 -0.34 -20.38 -6.74
C VAL A 124 -0.49 -21.89 -6.89
N LYS A 125 -0.53 -22.61 -5.76
CA LYS A 125 -0.61 -24.07 -5.72
C LYS A 125 -1.62 -24.55 -4.68
N PHE A 126 -2.30 -25.65 -4.96
CA PHE A 126 -3.11 -26.30 -3.93
C PHE A 126 -2.24 -26.94 -2.85
N MET A 127 -2.74 -27.02 -1.61
CA MET A 127 -2.09 -27.71 -0.49
C MET A 127 -1.73 -29.16 -0.81
N GLY A 128 -2.63 -29.88 -1.50
CA GLY A 128 -2.41 -31.27 -1.93
C GLY A 128 -1.51 -31.44 -3.15
N GLY A 129 -0.88 -30.35 -3.63
CA GLY A 129 -0.16 -30.33 -4.90
C GLY A 129 -1.07 -29.96 -6.08
N GLY A 130 -0.45 -29.57 -7.18
CA GLY A 130 -1.14 -29.04 -8.37
C GLY A 130 -0.99 -27.53 -8.50
N TYR A 131 -0.53 -27.11 -9.68
CA TYR A 131 -0.33 -25.71 -10.02
C TYR A 131 -1.64 -25.08 -10.51
N VAL A 132 -1.92 -23.87 -10.02
CA VAL A 132 -3.12 -23.11 -10.42
C VAL A 132 -2.77 -22.01 -11.40
N GLY A 133 -1.71 -21.26 -11.13
CA GLY A 133 -1.31 -20.10 -11.93
C GLY A 133 -0.23 -19.28 -11.24
N VAL A 134 -0.01 -18.07 -11.77
CA VAL A 134 0.78 -17.03 -11.12
C VAL A 134 -0.09 -15.85 -10.73
N ILE A 135 0.28 -15.14 -9.68
CA ILE A 135 -0.40 -13.95 -9.17
C ILE A 135 0.64 -12.92 -8.73
N GLU A 136 0.32 -11.63 -8.81
CA GLU A 136 1.22 -10.58 -8.33
C GLU A 136 1.47 -10.73 -6.82
N GLU A 137 2.74 -10.58 -6.42
CA GLU A 137 3.15 -10.65 -5.01
C GLU A 137 2.42 -9.59 -4.18
N SER A 138 2.35 -8.36 -4.68
CA SER A 138 1.71 -7.23 -3.99
C SER A 138 0.25 -7.50 -3.61
N PHE A 139 -0.51 -8.19 -4.46
CA PHE A 139 -1.91 -8.54 -4.18
C PHE A 139 -2.03 -9.62 -3.11
N ILE A 140 -1.28 -10.71 -3.23
CA ILE A 140 -1.47 -11.88 -2.36
C ILE A 140 -0.95 -11.62 -0.93
N THR A 141 0.07 -10.77 -0.77
CA THR A 141 0.69 -10.47 0.54
C THR A 141 -0.21 -9.63 1.45
N ARG A 142 -1.18 -8.93 0.88
CA ARG A 142 -2.20 -8.17 1.64
C ARG A 142 -3.29 -9.07 2.23
N LEU A 143 -3.40 -10.30 1.76
CA LEU A 143 -4.42 -11.25 2.22
C LEU A 143 -3.98 -11.96 3.50
N GLU A 144 -4.94 -12.23 4.37
CA GLU A 144 -4.74 -13.11 5.51
C GLU A 144 -5.07 -14.58 5.17
N PRO A 145 -4.48 -15.56 5.87
CA PRO A 145 -4.96 -16.94 5.83
C PRO A 145 -6.47 -17.01 6.11
N GLY A 146 -7.23 -17.57 5.18
CA GLY A 146 -8.70 -17.63 5.22
C GLY A 146 -9.39 -16.70 4.22
N ASP A 147 -8.68 -15.72 3.67
CA ASP A 147 -9.22 -14.84 2.63
C ASP A 147 -9.45 -15.59 1.31
N ALA A 148 -10.55 -15.28 0.64
CA ALA A 148 -10.87 -15.82 -0.68
C ALA A 148 -10.52 -14.84 -1.80
N PHE A 149 -9.97 -15.37 -2.90
CA PHE A 149 -9.65 -14.63 -4.11
C PHE A 149 -9.90 -15.47 -5.37
N THR A 150 -10.11 -14.79 -6.50
CA THR A 150 -10.38 -15.43 -7.79
C THR A 150 -9.11 -15.47 -8.63
N LEU A 151 -8.73 -16.64 -9.14
CA LEU A 151 -7.63 -16.77 -10.09
C LEU A 151 -8.01 -17.76 -11.20
N ALA A 152 -7.86 -17.33 -12.46
CA ALA A 152 -8.20 -18.14 -13.64
C ALA A 152 -9.61 -18.76 -13.56
N GLY A 153 -10.61 -17.97 -13.11
CA GLY A 153 -12.00 -18.39 -12.96
C GLY A 153 -12.28 -19.33 -11.79
N ARG A 154 -11.31 -19.57 -10.90
CA ARG A 154 -11.46 -20.41 -9.70
C ARG A 154 -11.49 -19.54 -8.45
N GLN A 155 -12.42 -19.83 -7.55
CA GLN A 155 -12.42 -19.27 -6.20
C GLN A 155 -11.50 -20.10 -5.30
N LEU A 156 -10.50 -19.43 -4.72
CA LEU A 156 -9.43 -20.01 -3.93
C LEU A 156 -9.41 -19.33 -2.56
N GLU A 157 -9.10 -20.08 -1.52
CA GLU A 157 -8.86 -19.54 -0.18
C GLU A 157 -7.37 -19.65 0.13
N LEU A 158 -6.76 -18.54 0.55
CA LEU A 158 -5.37 -18.51 0.98
C LEU A 158 -5.23 -19.34 2.28
N VAL A 159 -4.36 -20.34 2.27
CA VAL A 159 -4.06 -21.14 3.47
C VAL A 159 -2.78 -20.63 4.11
N THR A 160 -1.74 -20.45 3.32
CA THR A 160 -0.46 -19.92 3.80
C THR A 160 0.37 -19.43 2.62
N ILE A 161 1.30 -18.53 2.91
CA ILE A 161 2.34 -18.12 1.98
C ILE A 161 3.66 -18.72 2.46
N LYS A 162 4.35 -19.43 1.57
CA LYS A 162 5.69 -19.94 1.86
C LYS A 162 6.59 -19.71 0.65
N GLU A 163 7.68 -18.98 0.88
CA GLU A 163 8.60 -18.52 -0.17
C GLU A 163 7.83 -17.76 -1.28
N MET A 164 8.08 -18.08 -2.56
CA MET A 164 7.37 -17.52 -3.71
C MET A 164 6.14 -18.36 -4.13
N THR A 165 5.52 -19.06 -3.18
CA THR A 165 4.32 -19.86 -3.43
C THR A 165 3.21 -19.52 -2.44
N ALA A 166 2.06 -19.12 -2.96
CA ALA A 166 0.80 -19.04 -2.22
C ALA A 166 0.12 -20.41 -2.26
N PHE A 167 -0.05 -21.01 -1.09
CA PHE A 167 -0.74 -22.29 -0.94
C PHE A 167 -2.22 -22.04 -0.67
N VAL A 168 -3.07 -22.69 -1.45
CA VAL A 168 -4.51 -22.46 -1.44
C VAL A 168 -5.31 -23.75 -1.29
N LYS A 169 -6.59 -23.60 -0.95
CA LYS A 169 -7.62 -24.63 -1.11
C LYS A 169 -8.77 -24.08 -1.96
N LYS A 170 -9.64 -24.94 -2.47
CA LYS A 170 -10.87 -24.48 -3.15
C LYS A 170 -11.74 -23.75 -2.14
N SER A 171 -12.30 -22.62 -2.55
CA SER A 171 -13.27 -21.87 -1.76
C SER A 171 -14.65 -21.94 -2.40
N ASN A 172 -15.69 -21.95 -1.57
CA ASN A 172 -17.08 -21.74 -1.98
C ASN A 172 -17.59 -20.36 -1.54
N LYS A 173 -16.69 -19.49 -1.05
CA LYS A 173 -17.04 -18.12 -0.63
C LYS A 173 -17.35 -17.30 -1.88
N LYS A 174 -18.58 -16.80 -1.98
CA LYS A 174 -19.06 -16.04 -3.15
C LYS A 174 -18.28 -14.75 -3.44
N ASN A 175 -17.60 -14.20 -2.44
CA ASN A 175 -17.01 -12.87 -2.48
C ASN A 175 -15.48 -12.92 -2.55
N ALA A 176 -14.98 -13.56 -3.60
CA ALA A 176 -13.56 -13.75 -3.79
C ALA A 176 -12.93 -12.48 -4.42
N LYS A 177 -11.96 -11.86 -3.72
CA LYS A 177 -11.20 -10.69 -4.20
C LYS A 177 -10.61 -10.95 -5.59
N ILE A 178 -10.68 -9.99 -6.50
CA ILE A 178 -10.14 -10.13 -7.87
C ILE A 178 -8.73 -9.51 -7.90
N PRO A 179 -7.70 -10.24 -8.36
CA PRO A 179 -6.36 -9.70 -8.49
C PRO A 179 -6.35 -8.55 -9.50
N SER A 180 -5.79 -7.42 -9.08
CA SER A 180 -5.47 -6.30 -9.95
C SER A 180 -4.03 -6.44 -10.40
N TRP A 181 -3.79 -6.27 -11.70
CA TRP A 181 -2.45 -6.25 -12.27
C TRP A 181 -1.93 -4.81 -12.28
N MET A 182 -0.68 -4.56 -11.87
CA MET A 182 -0.10 -3.21 -11.82
C MET A 182 -0.15 -2.47 -13.17
N GLY A 183 -0.13 -3.20 -14.29
CA GLY A 183 -0.27 -2.63 -15.64
C GLY A 183 -1.71 -2.33 -16.08
N GLY A 184 -2.73 -2.64 -15.28
CA GLY A 184 -4.13 -2.66 -15.72
C GLY A 184 -4.95 -1.40 -15.44
N ARG A 185 -4.56 -0.56 -14.47
CA ARG A 185 -5.24 0.72 -14.13
C ARG A 185 -4.42 1.49 -13.09
N LEU A 186 -4.02 2.72 -13.38
CA LEU A 186 -3.57 3.65 -12.34
C LEU A 186 -4.79 4.04 -11.49
N PRO A 187 -4.73 3.95 -10.15
CA PRO A 187 -5.83 4.36 -9.29
C PRO A 187 -6.04 5.88 -9.36
N LEU A 188 -7.23 6.35 -8.98
CA LEU A 188 -7.46 7.80 -8.88
C LEU A 188 -6.47 8.45 -7.90
N SER A 189 -5.84 9.52 -8.35
CA SER A 189 -5.00 10.38 -7.52
C SER A 189 -5.83 11.18 -6.52
N ALA A 190 -5.20 11.72 -5.48
CA ALA A 190 -5.86 12.57 -4.48
C ALA A 190 -6.47 13.82 -5.16
N SER A 191 -5.72 14.43 -6.08
CA SER A 191 -6.16 15.58 -6.86
C SER A 191 -7.41 15.26 -7.66
N LEU A 192 -7.44 14.13 -8.36
CA LEU A 192 -8.59 13.75 -9.18
C LEU A 192 -9.81 13.35 -8.32
N GLY A 193 -9.61 12.73 -7.16
CA GLY A 193 -10.68 12.41 -6.21
C GLY A 193 -11.44 13.66 -5.73
N LYS A 194 -10.71 14.75 -5.43
CA LYS A 194 -11.31 16.04 -5.07
C LYS A 194 -12.18 16.59 -6.20
N VAL A 195 -11.61 16.73 -7.41
CA VAL A 195 -12.34 17.27 -8.57
C VAL A 195 -13.53 16.39 -8.93
N LEU A 196 -13.41 15.06 -8.75
CA LEU A 196 -14.52 14.14 -8.96
C LEU A 196 -15.68 14.40 -7.99
N ARG A 197 -15.41 14.61 -6.69
CA ARG A 197 -16.44 14.98 -5.71
C ARG A 197 -17.12 16.30 -6.06
N GLU A 198 -16.36 17.30 -6.51
CA GLU A 198 -16.90 18.58 -6.97
C GLU A 198 -17.84 18.37 -8.17
N GLN A 199 -17.43 17.57 -9.17
CA GLN A 199 -18.24 17.25 -10.34
C GLN A 199 -19.51 16.47 -9.99
N ILE A 200 -19.45 15.52 -9.05
CA ILE A 200 -20.62 14.79 -8.55
C ILE A 200 -21.57 15.73 -7.83
N SER A 201 -21.06 16.60 -6.96
CA SER A 201 -21.87 17.61 -6.26
C SER A 201 -22.57 18.55 -7.25
N GLN A 202 -21.85 19.03 -8.26
CA GLN A 202 -22.41 19.88 -9.32
C GLN A 202 -23.44 19.15 -10.19
N SER A 203 -23.29 17.84 -10.37
CA SER A 203 -24.20 17.04 -11.19
C SER A 203 -25.65 17.06 -10.69
N ALA A 204 -25.86 17.20 -9.38
CA ALA A 204 -27.18 17.29 -8.76
C ALA A 204 -27.94 18.56 -9.19
N VAL A 205 -27.23 19.58 -9.68
CA VAL A 205 -27.77 20.90 -10.09
C VAL A 205 -27.43 21.21 -11.56
N ALA A 206 -27.00 20.20 -12.33
CA ALA A 206 -26.51 20.38 -13.69
C ALA A 206 -27.52 21.11 -14.60
N ASN A 207 -27.02 22.14 -15.28
CA ASN A 207 -27.77 22.99 -16.19
C ASN A 207 -27.09 23.06 -17.57
N ARG A 208 -27.63 23.86 -18.50
CA ARG A 208 -27.12 23.95 -19.88
C ARG A 208 -25.67 24.46 -19.99
N LYS A 209 -25.13 25.07 -18.93
CA LYS A 209 -23.74 25.56 -18.86
C LYS A 209 -22.77 24.53 -18.26
N SER A 210 -23.27 23.43 -17.70
CA SER A 210 -22.42 22.34 -17.18
C SER A 210 -21.70 21.61 -18.30
N ALA A 211 -20.61 20.90 -17.98
CA ALA A 211 -19.91 20.03 -18.94
C ALA A 211 -20.89 19.04 -19.60
N ILE A 212 -20.66 18.73 -20.89
CA ILE A 212 -21.56 17.89 -21.68
C ILE A 212 -21.75 16.51 -21.05
N GLU A 213 -20.68 15.98 -20.45
CA GLU A 213 -20.67 14.71 -19.72
C GLU A 213 -21.68 14.71 -18.56
N LEU A 214 -21.71 15.78 -17.75
CA LEU A 214 -22.66 15.92 -16.65
C LEU A 214 -24.10 16.06 -17.15
N GLN A 215 -24.30 16.74 -18.28
CA GLN A 215 -25.63 16.87 -18.87
C GLN A 215 -26.20 15.52 -19.31
N VAL A 216 -25.37 14.68 -19.94
CA VAL A 216 -25.73 13.32 -20.36
C VAL A 216 -26.07 12.44 -19.16
N LEU A 217 -25.35 12.61 -18.04
CA LEU A 217 -25.57 11.82 -16.82
C LEU A 217 -26.73 12.31 -15.94
N LYS A 218 -27.38 13.43 -16.26
CA LYS A 218 -28.49 13.97 -15.46
C LYS A 218 -29.59 12.96 -15.13
N PRO A 219 -30.05 12.07 -16.05
CA PRO A 219 -31.04 11.04 -15.71
C PRO A 219 -30.53 10.04 -14.66
N LEU A 220 -29.23 9.75 -14.67
CA LEU A 220 -28.59 8.84 -13.71
C LEU A 220 -28.64 9.43 -12.29
N PHE A 221 -28.23 10.69 -12.15
CA PHE A 221 -28.23 11.38 -10.84
C PHE A 221 -29.64 11.65 -10.33
N ALA A 222 -30.59 11.95 -11.22
CA ALA A 222 -32.00 12.07 -10.84
C ALA A 222 -32.56 10.74 -10.29
N LEU A 223 -32.19 9.62 -10.90
CA LEU A 223 -32.55 8.30 -10.38
C LEU A 223 -31.87 8.01 -9.04
N GLN A 224 -30.57 8.29 -8.91
CA GLN A 224 -29.83 8.12 -7.66
C GLN A 224 -30.49 8.89 -6.51
N LYS A 225 -30.85 10.16 -6.74
CA LYS A 225 -31.54 11.00 -5.74
C LYS A 225 -32.93 10.46 -5.35
N LYS A 226 -33.58 9.72 -6.24
CA LYS A 226 -34.86 9.06 -5.95
C LYS A 226 -34.68 7.78 -5.12
N LEU A 227 -33.59 7.05 -5.33
CA LEU A 227 -33.32 5.76 -4.69
C LEU A 227 -32.59 5.89 -3.35
N SER A 228 -31.73 6.90 -3.23
CA SER A 228 -30.82 7.12 -2.11
C SER A 228 -30.43 8.60 -2.07
N HIS A 229 -29.15 8.92 -2.26
CA HIS A 229 -28.60 10.27 -2.18
C HIS A 229 -27.49 10.47 -3.21
N VAL A 230 -27.31 11.72 -3.66
CA VAL A 230 -26.12 12.14 -4.41
C VAL A 230 -25.30 13.01 -3.46
N PRO A 231 -24.13 12.54 -2.98
CA PRO A 231 -23.36 13.26 -1.97
C PRO A 231 -22.87 14.59 -2.54
N ALA A 232 -23.00 15.63 -1.73
CA ALA A 232 -22.29 16.88 -1.96
C ALA A 232 -20.79 16.72 -1.66
N GLU A 233 -19.99 17.73 -2.00
CA GLU A 233 -18.54 17.72 -1.82
C GLU A 233 -18.12 17.46 -0.35
N ALA A 234 -18.87 18.02 0.60
CA ALA A 234 -18.64 17.90 2.05
C ALA A 234 -19.54 16.84 2.71
N GLU A 235 -19.98 15.83 1.94
CA GLU A 235 -20.77 14.72 2.45
C GLU A 235 -20.08 13.37 2.17
N LEU A 236 -20.25 12.43 3.11
CA LEU A 236 -19.89 11.03 2.90
C LEU A 236 -21.20 10.23 2.80
N LEU A 237 -21.46 9.60 1.65
CA LEU A 237 -22.59 8.70 1.50
C LEU A 237 -22.21 7.30 1.99
N ILE A 238 -23.05 6.76 2.87
CA ILE A 238 -23.03 5.36 3.31
C ILE A 238 -24.40 4.75 3.05
N GLU A 239 -24.45 3.63 2.33
CA GLU A 239 -25.69 2.92 2.00
C GLU A 239 -25.67 1.53 2.65
N GLN A 240 -26.73 1.21 3.39
CA GLN A 240 -26.95 -0.13 3.94
C GLN A 240 -28.06 -0.83 3.17
N ILE A 241 -27.75 -2.00 2.62
CA ILE A 241 -28.67 -2.76 1.77
C ILE A 241 -28.68 -4.21 2.22
N GLU A 242 -29.86 -4.73 2.53
CA GLU A 242 -30.03 -6.17 2.74
C GLU A 242 -30.29 -6.86 1.41
N THR A 243 -29.50 -7.91 1.14
CA THR A 243 -29.68 -8.76 -0.02
C THR A 243 -29.86 -10.25 0.31
N ARG A 244 -29.76 -11.12 -0.70
CA ARG A 244 -29.92 -12.59 -0.65
C ARG A 244 -28.53 -13.18 -0.40
N ASP A 245 -27.51 -12.41 -0.72
CA ASP A 245 -26.12 -12.74 -0.52
C ASP A 245 -25.62 -12.24 0.85
N GLY A 246 -26.35 -11.31 1.50
CA GLY A 246 -26.07 -10.87 2.87
C GLY A 246 -26.46 -9.42 3.12
N PHE A 247 -25.82 -8.79 4.09
CA PHE A 247 -25.93 -7.38 4.46
C PHE A 247 -24.75 -6.62 3.89
N HIS A 248 -25.03 -5.53 3.19
CA HIS A 248 -24.05 -4.74 2.46
C HIS A 248 -23.93 -3.36 3.08
N LEU A 249 -22.70 -2.91 3.31
CA LEU A 249 -22.36 -1.54 3.65
C LEU A 249 -21.51 -0.95 2.53
N PHE A 250 -22.10 -0.07 1.72
CA PHE A 250 -21.40 0.67 0.68
C PHE A 250 -20.97 2.03 1.22
N VAL A 251 -19.71 2.42 0.98
CA VAL A 251 -19.14 3.70 1.42
C VAL A 251 -18.50 4.37 0.21
N TYR A 252 -18.87 5.64 -0.05
CA TYR A 252 -18.42 6.39 -1.24
C TYR A 252 -17.61 7.65 -0.87
N PRO A 253 -16.32 7.50 -0.54
CA PRO A 253 -15.46 8.64 -0.22
C PRO A 253 -14.78 9.25 -1.45
N PHE A 254 -14.72 8.56 -2.59
CA PHE A 254 -14.10 9.00 -3.84
C PHE A 254 -12.61 9.36 -3.72
N GLU A 255 -11.82 8.47 -3.10
CA GLU A 255 -10.38 8.67 -2.88
C GLU A 255 -9.50 7.69 -3.65
N GLY A 256 -10.09 6.88 -4.54
CA GLY A 256 -9.36 5.90 -5.33
C GLY A 256 -9.11 4.58 -4.61
N ARG A 257 -8.82 3.55 -5.41
CA ARG A 257 -8.85 2.15 -4.97
C ARG A 257 -7.92 1.82 -3.79
N LEU A 258 -6.70 2.35 -3.76
CA LEU A 258 -5.71 2.01 -2.72
C LEU A 258 -6.17 2.53 -1.35
N VAL A 259 -6.64 3.77 -1.28
CA VAL A 259 -7.22 4.35 -0.06
C VAL A 259 -8.47 3.57 0.36
N HIS A 260 -9.31 3.17 -0.59
CA HIS A 260 -10.51 2.38 -0.31
C HIS A 260 -10.20 0.99 0.25
N GLU A 261 -9.15 0.33 -0.26
CA GLU A 261 -8.71 -0.97 0.26
C GLU A 261 -8.24 -0.86 1.72
N ALA A 262 -7.38 0.13 2.00
CA ALA A 262 -6.91 0.39 3.36
C ALA A 262 -8.07 0.78 4.30
N MET A 263 -8.99 1.63 3.83
CA MET A 263 -10.14 2.06 4.63
C MET A 263 -11.14 0.93 4.90
N ALA A 264 -11.39 0.07 3.92
CA ALA A 264 -12.26 -1.09 4.10
C ALA A 264 -11.70 -2.06 5.14
N ALA A 265 -10.39 -2.33 5.10
CA ALA A 265 -9.73 -3.15 6.11
C ALA A 265 -9.82 -2.52 7.51
N LEU A 266 -9.54 -1.21 7.62
CA LEU A 266 -9.64 -0.46 8.87
C LEU A 266 -11.06 -0.53 9.46
N LEU A 267 -12.08 -0.25 8.65
CA LEU A 267 -13.48 -0.31 9.11
C LEU A 267 -13.90 -1.73 9.48
N ALA A 268 -13.53 -2.74 8.68
CA ALA A 268 -13.81 -4.13 8.98
C ALA A 268 -13.24 -4.52 10.36
N TYR A 269 -12.00 -4.11 10.64
CA TYR A 269 -11.36 -4.33 11.93
C TYR A 269 -12.09 -3.60 13.08
N ARG A 270 -12.41 -2.31 12.90
CA ARG A 270 -13.11 -1.51 13.92
C ARG A 270 -14.52 -2.02 14.21
N ILE A 271 -15.29 -2.38 13.18
CA ILE A 271 -16.62 -2.99 13.35
C ILE A 271 -16.49 -4.35 14.03
N GLY A 272 -15.46 -5.13 13.70
CA GLY A 272 -15.12 -6.40 14.34
C GLY A 272 -14.89 -6.29 15.86
N LYS A 273 -14.47 -5.12 16.38
CA LYS A 273 -14.37 -4.86 17.82
C LYS A 273 -15.74 -4.68 18.49
N ILE A 274 -16.75 -4.22 17.74
CA ILE A 274 -18.12 -4.01 18.23
C ILE A 274 -18.89 -5.34 18.23
N LEU A 275 -18.83 -6.04 17.09
CA LEU A 275 -19.48 -7.34 16.90
C LEU A 275 -18.50 -8.27 16.17
N PRO A 276 -18.20 -9.47 16.70
CA PRO A 276 -17.36 -10.45 16.01
C PRO A 276 -18.00 -10.93 14.70
N ILE A 277 -17.73 -10.21 13.62
CA ILE A 277 -18.31 -10.37 12.30
C ILE A 277 -17.20 -10.41 11.25
N THR A 278 -17.38 -11.20 10.19
CA THR A 278 -16.44 -11.25 9.07
C THR A 278 -16.99 -10.54 7.85
N PHE A 279 -16.10 -9.89 7.11
CA PHE A 279 -16.45 -9.15 5.91
C PHE A 279 -15.78 -9.73 4.68
N SER A 280 -16.52 -9.69 3.59
CA SER A 280 -15.93 -9.71 2.27
C SER A 280 -15.83 -8.28 1.75
N ILE A 281 -14.68 -7.94 1.19
CA ILE A 281 -14.36 -6.58 0.77
C ILE A 281 -14.32 -6.52 -0.75
N ALA A 282 -15.03 -5.56 -1.33
CA ALA A 282 -14.88 -5.16 -2.72
C ALA A 282 -14.65 -3.64 -2.79
N MET A 283 -13.91 -3.18 -3.79
CA MET A 283 -13.61 -1.76 -3.96
C MET A 283 -13.42 -1.41 -5.43
N ASN A 284 -13.77 -0.18 -5.76
CA ASN A 284 -13.46 0.46 -7.03
C ASN A 284 -12.84 1.84 -6.75
N ASP A 285 -12.79 2.69 -7.76
CA ASP A 285 -12.20 4.02 -7.66
C ASP A 285 -13.13 5.05 -6.96
N TYR A 286 -14.41 4.73 -6.76
CA TYR A 286 -15.42 5.62 -6.15
C TYR A 286 -15.73 5.27 -4.69
N GLY A 287 -15.66 3.98 -4.35
CA GLY A 287 -15.94 3.51 -3.01
C GLY A 287 -15.58 2.05 -2.78
N PHE A 288 -16.05 1.54 -1.65
CA PHE A 288 -15.90 0.15 -1.25
C PHE A 288 -17.17 -0.39 -0.61
N GLU A 289 -17.21 -1.72 -0.52
CA GLU A 289 -18.28 -2.53 0.02
C GLU A 289 -17.73 -3.43 1.11
N LEU A 290 -18.39 -3.45 2.25
CA LEU A 290 -18.28 -4.51 3.25
C LEU A 290 -19.54 -5.37 3.19
N LEU A 291 -19.39 -6.64 2.79
CA LEU A 291 -20.47 -7.61 2.73
C LEU A 291 -20.32 -8.63 3.86
N SER A 292 -21.37 -8.81 4.65
CA SER A 292 -21.45 -9.81 5.71
C SER A 292 -22.70 -10.68 5.62
N ASP A 293 -22.67 -11.85 6.24
CA ASP A 293 -23.84 -12.71 6.42
C ASP A 293 -24.75 -12.26 7.58
N GLN A 294 -24.27 -11.33 8.41
CA GLN A 294 -24.99 -10.76 9.55
C GLN A 294 -25.23 -9.25 9.39
N PRO A 295 -26.26 -8.69 10.05
CA PRO A 295 -26.49 -7.24 10.07
C PRO A 295 -25.23 -6.49 10.53
N ILE A 296 -24.87 -5.45 9.79
CA ILE A 296 -23.67 -4.65 10.06
C ILE A 296 -24.06 -3.55 11.05
N PRO A 297 -23.47 -3.49 12.27
CA PRO A 297 -23.91 -2.59 13.33
C PRO A 297 -23.33 -1.18 13.13
N VAL A 298 -23.74 -0.49 12.05
CA VAL A 298 -23.34 0.89 11.76
C VAL A 298 -24.59 1.77 11.78
N ASP A 299 -24.56 2.83 12.56
CA ASP A 299 -25.66 3.80 12.64
C ASP A 299 -25.14 5.18 13.07
N ASP A 300 -26.06 6.14 13.23
CA ASP A 300 -25.71 7.52 13.59
C ASP A 300 -24.98 7.63 14.95
N SER A 301 -25.09 6.63 15.82
CA SER A 301 -24.47 6.65 17.16
C SER A 301 -22.97 6.33 17.14
N ASN A 302 -22.49 5.57 16.14
CA ASN A 302 -21.10 5.10 16.09
C ASN A 302 -20.33 5.51 14.82
N VAL A 303 -21.01 5.98 13.78
CA VAL A 303 -20.38 6.18 12.48
C VAL A 303 -19.22 7.17 12.49
N TYR A 304 -19.26 8.24 13.28
CA TYR A 304 -18.13 9.17 13.38
C TYR A 304 -16.91 8.56 14.10
N GLU A 305 -17.14 7.69 15.09
CA GLU A 305 -16.08 7.00 15.81
C GLU A 305 -15.36 5.99 14.90
N LEU A 306 -16.12 5.27 14.07
CA LEU A 306 -15.58 4.33 13.09
C LEU A 306 -14.64 4.99 12.07
N PHE A 307 -14.85 6.27 11.77
CA PHE A 307 -14.02 7.10 10.87
C PHE A 307 -13.08 8.04 11.64
N SER A 308 -12.85 7.81 12.94
CA SER A 308 -11.96 8.65 13.75
C SER A 308 -10.48 8.43 13.41
N LEU A 309 -9.65 9.41 13.75
CA LEU A 309 -8.19 9.31 13.64
C LEU A 309 -7.57 8.65 14.88
N ASP A 310 -8.38 8.32 15.88
CA ASP A 310 -7.92 7.77 17.14
C ASP A 310 -7.37 6.36 16.93
N ASN A 311 -6.18 6.11 17.49
CA ASN A 311 -5.45 4.85 17.34
C ASN A 311 -5.23 4.39 15.88
N LEU A 312 -5.25 5.31 14.90
CA LEU A 312 -5.22 4.98 13.47
C LEU A 312 -4.06 4.04 13.10
N MET A 313 -2.84 4.34 13.55
CA MET A 313 -1.65 3.53 13.20
C MET A 313 -1.75 2.10 13.74
N GLU A 314 -2.20 1.94 14.98
CA GLU A 314 -2.36 0.62 15.60
C GLU A 314 -3.47 -0.18 14.92
N ASP A 315 -4.61 0.46 14.64
CA ASP A 315 -5.73 -0.18 13.97
C ASP A 315 -5.37 -0.59 12.53
N ILE A 316 -4.63 0.26 11.79
CA ILE A 316 -4.10 -0.08 10.47
C ILE A 316 -3.21 -1.32 10.58
N GLN A 317 -2.23 -1.32 11.49
CA GLN A 317 -1.29 -2.42 11.68
C GLN A 317 -1.97 -3.76 11.98
N ARG A 318 -3.10 -3.73 12.70
CA ARG A 318 -3.89 -4.92 13.05
C ARG A 318 -4.91 -5.33 11.98
N SER A 319 -5.29 -4.41 11.08
CA SER A 319 -6.28 -4.65 10.02
C SER A 319 -5.71 -5.34 8.77
N VAL A 320 -4.38 -5.36 8.62
CA VAL A 320 -3.68 -5.96 7.49
C VAL A 320 -2.49 -6.79 7.95
N ASN A 321 -2.01 -7.70 7.08
CA ASN A 321 -0.80 -8.47 7.32
C ASN A 321 0.48 -7.65 7.12
N SER A 322 0.64 -6.59 7.92
CA SER A 322 1.72 -5.60 7.83
C SER A 322 3.11 -6.23 7.93
N THR A 323 3.27 -7.28 8.75
CA THR A 323 4.54 -8.01 8.89
C THR A 323 4.94 -8.75 7.62
N GLU A 324 4.04 -9.46 6.95
CA GLU A 324 4.38 -10.13 5.70
C GLU A 324 4.66 -9.11 4.58
N MET A 325 3.89 -8.02 4.53
CA MET A 325 4.13 -6.92 3.58
C MET A 325 5.51 -6.29 3.79
N ALA A 326 5.87 -5.96 5.04
CA ALA A 326 7.17 -5.40 5.39
C ALA A 326 8.30 -6.38 5.07
N LYS A 327 8.13 -7.67 5.38
CA LYS A 327 9.09 -8.72 5.04
C LYS A 327 9.33 -8.84 3.53
N ARG A 328 8.30 -8.66 2.71
CA ARG A 328 8.46 -8.62 1.24
C ARG A 328 9.17 -7.36 0.79
N LYS A 329 8.74 -6.20 1.28
CA LYS A 329 9.36 -4.92 0.96
C LYS A 329 10.84 -4.87 1.36
N PHE A 330 11.18 -5.51 2.47
CA PHE A 330 12.56 -5.62 2.95
C PHE A 330 13.50 -6.30 1.96
N ARG A 331 13.00 -7.14 1.03
CA ARG A 331 13.85 -7.67 -0.05
C ARG A 331 14.49 -6.55 -0.86
N ASP A 332 13.71 -5.55 -1.21
CA ASP A 332 14.15 -4.47 -2.08
C ASP A 332 15.20 -3.62 -1.34
N ILE A 333 14.91 -3.28 -0.08
CA ILE A 333 15.83 -2.61 0.85
C ILE A 333 17.12 -3.41 1.05
N ALA A 334 17.03 -4.73 1.21
CA ALA A 334 18.19 -5.60 1.39
C ALA A 334 19.04 -5.71 0.13
N VAL A 335 18.44 -5.61 -1.06
CA VAL A 335 19.18 -5.54 -2.33
C VAL A 335 19.87 -4.18 -2.44
N ILE A 336 19.13 -3.08 -2.27
CA ILE A 336 19.62 -1.71 -2.44
C ILE A 336 20.71 -1.38 -1.41
N GLY A 337 20.49 -1.74 -0.14
CA GLY A 337 21.47 -1.60 0.95
C GLY A 337 22.63 -2.61 0.87
N GLY A 338 22.65 -3.46 -0.17
CA GLY A 338 23.72 -4.41 -0.45
C GLY A 338 23.86 -5.54 0.58
N LEU A 339 22.82 -5.87 1.34
CA LEU A 339 22.76 -7.09 2.17
C LEU A 339 22.73 -8.34 1.29
N ILE A 340 22.09 -8.27 0.13
CA ILE A 340 21.89 -9.41 -0.76
C ILE A 340 22.53 -9.16 -2.11
N PHE A 341 23.56 -9.94 -2.42
CA PHE A 341 24.14 -9.98 -3.76
C PHE A 341 23.22 -10.74 -4.73
N GLN A 342 22.73 -10.04 -5.77
CA GLN A 342 21.86 -10.56 -6.82
C GLN A 342 22.54 -11.48 -7.86
N GLY A 343 23.87 -11.63 -7.87
CA GLY A 343 24.60 -12.41 -8.88
C GLY A 343 25.38 -11.54 -9.87
N PHE A 344 26.13 -12.19 -10.76
CA PHE A 344 26.90 -11.52 -11.82
C PHE A 344 26.07 -11.38 -13.10
N PRO A 345 26.42 -10.46 -14.02
CA PRO A 345 25.78 -10.38 -15.33
C PRO A 345 25.75 -11.75 -16.03
N GLY A 346 24.55 -12.19 -16.45
CA GLY A 346 24.34 -13.51 -17.06
C GLY A 346 24.08 -14.64 -16.06
N GLU A 347 24.36 -14.44 -14.77
CA GLU A 347 24.21 -15.44 -13.69
C GLU A 347 23.48 -14.84 -12.47
N TYR A 348 22.34 -14.18 -12.73
CA TYR A 348 21.52 -13.63 -11.66
C TYR A 348 20.86 -14.75 -10.84
N LYS A 349 20.84 -14.57 -9.51
CA LYS A 349 20.08 -15.42 -8.59
C LYS A 349 18.59 -15.31 -8.91
N LYS A 350 17.88 -16.44 -8.83
CA LYS A 350 16.43 -16.46 -9.01
C LYS A 350 15.75 -15.64 -7.91
N ALA A 351 14.71 -14.89 -8.26
CA ALA A 351 13.93 -14.05 -7.33
C ALA A 351 13.52 -14.79 -6.04
N ARG A 352 13.12 -16.06 -6.14
CA ARG A 352 12.80 -16.90 -4.96
C ARG A 352 13.94 -17.02 -3.96
N HIS A 353 15.18 -17.15 -4.42
CA HIS A 353 16.34 -17.25 -3.52
C HIS A 353 16.65 -15.91 -2.87
N LEU A 354 16.46 -14.80 -3.59
CA LEU A 354 16.57 -13.46 -3.02
C LEU A 354 15.52 -13.25 -1.93
N GLN A 355 14.26 -13.61 -2.20
CA GLN A 355 13.17 -13.50 -1.22
C GLN A 355 13.39 -14.35 0.02
N ALA A 356 13.87 -15.59 -0.15
CA ALA A 356 14.19 -16.46 0.99
C ALA A 356 15.32 -15.87 1.84
N SER A 357 16.36 -15.32 1.21
CA SER A 357 17.49 -14.70 1.92
C SER A 357 17.05 -13.43 2.66
N ALA A 358 16.27 -12.57 1.99
CA ALA A 358 15.70 -11.36 2.60
C ALA A 358 14.79 -11.70 3.78
N GLY A 359 13.96 -12.73 3.64
CA GLY A 359 13.07 -13.16 4.71
C GLY A 359 13.80 -13.71 5.93
N LEU A 360 14.96 -14.34 5.74
CA LEU A 360 15.82 -14.78 6.86
C LEU A 360 16.47 -13.57 7.55
N LEU A 361 17.04 -12.64 6.78
CA LEU A 361 17.61 -11.41 7.33
C LEU A 361 16.57 -10.59 8.09
N PHE A 362 15.38 -10.40 7.53
CA PHE A 362 14.27 -9.71 8.20
C PHE A 362 13.94 -10.34 9.55
N ASN A 363 13.86 -11.67 9.62
CA ASN A 363 13.61 -12.37 10.88
C ASN A 363 14.76 -12.18 11.88
N VAL A 364 16.01 -12.21 11.42
CA VAL A 364 17.20 -11.99 12.26
C VAL A 364 17.21 -10.58 12.83
N PHE A 365 16.93 -9.55 12.03
CA PHE A 365 16.81 -8.19 12.56
C PHE A 365 15.67 -8.07 13.57
N ASN A 366 14.48 -8.59 13.28
CA ASN A 366 13.37 -8.53 14.24
C ASN A 366 13.66 -9.23 15.58
N GLU A 367 14.50 -10.27 15.58
CA GLU A 367 14.84 -11.03 16.80
C GLU A 367 16.01 -10.40 17.57
N TYR A 368 17.03 -9.88 16.87
CA TYR A 368 18.30 -9.47 17.48
C TYR A 368 18.57 -7.95 17.43
N ASP A 369 17.82 -7.20 16.62
CA ASP A 369 17.97 -5.75 16.40
C ASP A 369 16.63 -5.13 15.93
N PRO A 370 15.57 -5.18 16.76
CA PRO A 370 14.21 -4.81 16.36
C PRO A 370 14.06 -3.33 15.97
N ASP A 371 14.95 -2.47 16.47
CA ASP A 371 14.96 -1.03 16.19
C ASP A 371 15.76 -0.67 14.92
N ASN A 372 16.25 -1.67 14.17
CA ASN A 372 17.09 -1.47 13.00
C ASN A 372 16.46 -0.52 11.96
N VAL A 373 17.24 0.46 11.50
CA VAL A 373 16.75 1.49 10.54
C VAL A 373 16.22 0.91 9.23
N LEU A 374 16.76 -0.21 8.74
CA LEU A 374 16.33 -0.84 7.48
C LEU A 374 14.99 -1.57 7.65
N ILE A 375 14.73 -2.14 8.82
CA ILE A 375 13.41 -2.72 9.15
C ILE A 375 12.38 -1.62 9.27
N ARG A 376 12.72 -0.55 9.99
CA ARG A 376 11.86 0.62 10.12
C ARG A 376 11.52 1.23 8.76
N GLN A 377 12.49 1.34 7.86
CA GLN A 377 12.27 1.76 6.48
C GLN A 377 11.26 0.85 5.76
N ALA A 378 11.38 -0.47 5.91
CA ALA A 378 10.48 -1.42 5.26
C ALA A 378 9.02 -1.21 5.67
N TYR A 379 8.79 -0.98 6.96
CA TYR A 379 7.46 -0.64 7.47
C TYR A 379 6.98 0.72 6.95
N LEU A 380 7.82 1.77 7.03
CA LEU A 380 7.47 3.11 6.55
C LEU A 380 7.10 3.12 5.05
N GLU A 381 7.84 2.40 4.22
CA GLU A 381 7.53 2.30 2.79
C GLU A 381 6.27 1.49 2.52
N VAL A 382 5.97 0.45 3.31
CA VAL A 382 4.68 -0.25 3.21
C VAL A 382 3.52 0.68 3.53
N PHE A 383 3.60 1.42 4.65
CA PHE A 383 2.52 2.32 5.06
C PHE A 383 2.34 3.49 4.07
N SER A 384 3.44 4.10 3.61
CA SER A 384 3.36 5.22 2.68
C SER A 384 2.97 4.79 1.26
N GLN A 385 3.60 3.77 0.68
CA GLN A 385 3.45 3.43 -0.73
C GLN A 385 2.35 2.40 -1.00
N GLN A 386 2.22 1.37 -0.17
CA GLN A 386 1.23 0.30 -0.41
C GLN A 386 -0.12 0.59 0.22
N MET A 387 -0.13 1.28 1.38
CA MET A 387 -1.36 1.59 2.11
C MET A 387 -1.84 3.04 1.91
N GLU A 388 -1.03 3.88 1.28
CA GLU A 388 -1.28 5.32 1.12
C GLU A 388 -1.75 5.99 2.43
N GLU A 389 -1.07 5.69 3.55
CA GLU A 389 -1.51 6.08 4.90
C GLU A 389 -1.78 7.59 5.03
N MET A 390 -0.95 8.43 4.43
CA MET A 390 -1.16 9.89 4.45
C MET A 390 -2.46 10.28 3.74
N ARG A 391 -2.78 9.67 2.59
CA ARG A 391 -4.04 9.93 1.89
C ARG A 391 -5.25 9.38 2.65
N LEU A 392 -5.10 8.23 3.31
CA LEU A 392 -6.13 7.70 4.20
C LEU A 392 -6.38 8.65 5.38
N ARG A 393 -5.32 9.18 5.99
CA ARG A 393 -5.39 10.16 7.08
C ARG A 393 -6.09 11.44 6.62
N ASP A 394 -5.73 11.98 5.47
CA ASP A 394 -6.37 13.17 4.88
C ASP A 394 -7.85 12.93 4.60
N MET A 395 -8.19 11.76 4.06
CA MET A 395 -9.57 11.32 3.86
C MET A 395 -10.35 11.28 5.18
N LEU A 396 -9.79 10.68 6.23
CA LEU A 396 -10.44 10.61 7.54
C LEU A 396 -10.61 12.00 8.16
N GLN A 397 -9.59 12.85 8.10
CA GLN A 397 -9.67 14.25 8.54
C GLN A 397 -10.77 15.03 7.81
N ARG A 398 -10.93 14.80 6.50
CA ARG A 398 -12.02 15.37 5.70
C ARG A 398 -13.36 14.83 6.14
N VAL A 399 -13.50 13.52 6.30
CA VAL A 399 -14.76 12.88 6.73
C VAL A 399 -15.19 13.38 8.12
N GLN A 400 -14.27 13.58 9.06
CA GLN A 400 -14.57 14.15 10.38
C GLN A 400 -15.18 15.56 10.30
N LYS A 401 -14.89 16.31 9.23
CA LYS A 401 -15.47 17.63 8.96
C LYS A 401 -16.68 17.58 8.01
N SER A 402 -16.98 16.40 7.47
CA SER A 402 -18.06 16.18 6.51
C SER A 402 -19.32 15.71 7.23
N LYS A 403 -20.48 15.95 6.62
CA LYS A 403 -21.73 15.34 7.09
C LYS A 403 -21.81 13.91 6.56
N ILE A 404 -21.90 12.94 7.45
CA ILE A 404 -22.14 11.54 7.06
C ILE A 404 -23.63 11.36 6.79
N ILE A 405 -23.96 10.82 5.61
CA ILE A 405 -25.32 10.53 5.15
C ILE A 405 -25.51 9.01 5.13
N LEU A 406 -26.18 8.49 6.15
CA LEU A 406 -26.59 7.09 6.22
C LEU A 406 -27.95 6.91 5.53
N THR A 407 -28.04 5.95 4.61
CA THR A 407 -29.28 5.63 3.90
C THR A 407 -29.53 4.12 3.89
N PHE A 408 -30.81 3.74 3.79
CA PHE A 408 -31.26 2.34 3.77
C PHE A 408 -32.13 2.05 2.54
N PRO A 409 -31.57 2.00 1.31
CA PRO A 409 -32.36 1.81 0.09
C PRO A 409 -33.04 0.42 -0.01
N GLU A 410 -34.30 0.39 -0.46
CA GLU A 410 -35.04 -0.87 -0.71
C GLU A 410 -34.60 -1.58 -2.02
N ARG A 411 -34.78 -2.90 -2.08
CA ARG A 411 -34.03 -3.80 -2.98
C ARG A 411 -34.70 -4.10 -4.35
N LYS A 412 -33.98 -3.86 -5.48
CA LYS A 412 -33.76 -4.78 -6.66
C LYS A 412 -33.09 -4.16 -7.91
N ASN A 413 -32.85 -2.86 -7.98
CA ASN A 413 -32.06 -2.20 -9.04
C ASN A 413 -31.32 -1.01 -8.41
N THR A 414 -30.36 -1.33 -7.55
CA THR A 414 -29.76 -0.49 -6.53
C THR A 414 -28.94 0.68 -7.08
N SER A 415 -28.73 1.68 -6.20
CA SER A 415 -27.97 2.92 -6.38
C SER A 415 -26.95 2.83 -7.52
N ARG A 416 -27.05 3.76 -8.48
CA ARG A 416 -26.22 3.75 -9.69
C ARG A 416 -24.79 4.22 -9.43
N MET A 417 -24.44 4.50 -8.18
CA MET A 417 -23.04 4.58 -7.76
C MET A 417 -22.39 3.21 -7.59
N ASN A 418 -23.19 2.14 -7.47
CA ASN A 418 -22.71 0.75 -7.39
C ASN A 418 -22.36 0.15 -8.77
N LEU A 419 -22.52 0.89 -9.86
CA LEU A 419 -22.17 0.50 -11.23
C LEU A 419 -21.11 1.45 -11.78
#